data_AF-A0A1F4JM55-F1
#
_entry.id   AF-A0A1F4JM55-F1
#
_cell.length_a   1.000
_cell.length_b   1.000
_cell.length_c   1.000
_cell.angle_alpha   90.00
_cell.angle_beta   90.00
_cell.angle_gamma   90.00
#
_symmetry.space_group_name_H-M   'P 1'
#
loop_
_entity.id
_entity.type
_entity.pdbx_description
1 polymer ?
#
loop_
_entity_poly.entity_id
_entity_poly.type
_entity_poly.pdbx_seq_one_letter_code
_entity_poly.pdbx_strand_id
1 'polypeptide(L)' 'MIKTETALSRLQADEICEIVLKDGTTRHASWNPLNRAFHFCDGVESGYVSHDDVKEWMPGSVPFNGSS' A
#
# COMPACT_ATOMS: atom_id res chain seq x y z
N MET A 1 -9.06 24.17 -7.05
CA MET A 1 -8.89 23.17 -5.97
C MET A 1 -7.74 22.26 -6.39
N ILE A 2 -6.59 22.33 -5.71
CA ILE A 2 -5.51 21.38 -5.91
C ILE A 2 -5.95 20.10 -5.20
N LYS A 3 -6.32 19.06 -5.95
CA LYS A 3 -6.48 17.73 -5.37
C LYS A 3 -5.07 17.29 -4.98
N THR A 4 -4.77 17.24 -3.69
CA THR A 4 -3.56 16.61 -3.18
C THR A 4 -3.65 15.13 -3.57
N GLU A 5 -3.02 14.77 -4.69
CA GLU A 5 -2.81 13.38 -5.07
C GLU A 5 -1.91 12.75 -4.01
N THR A 6 -2.53 12.05 -3.06
CA THR A 6 -1.82 11.20 -2.11
C THR A 6 -1.07 10.13 -2.89
N ALA A 7 0.12 9.71 -2.47
CA ALA A 7 0.84 8.65 -3.17
C ALA A 7 0.01 7.35 -3.36
N LEU A 8 -0.97 7.10 -2.50
CA LEU A 8 -2.00 6.07 -2.63
C LEU A 8 -2.86 6.17 -3.91
N SER A 9 -3.09 7.38 -4.44
CA SER A 9 -3.87 7.58 -5.67
C SER A 9 -3.10 7.18 -6.92
N ARG A 10 -1.82 6.81 -6.79
CA ARG A 10 -0.99 6.31 -7.89
C ARG A 10 -0.94 4.79 -7.98
N LEU A 11 -1.52 4.08 -7.00
CA LEU A 11 -1.51 2.62 -6.96
C LEU A 11 -2.28 2.03 -8.14
N GLN A 12 -1.64 1.11 -8.85
CA GLN A 12 -2.29 0.34 -9.91
C GLN A 12 -3.13 -0.79 -9.31
N ALA A 13 -4.16 -1.23 -10.03
CA ALA A 13 -4.93 -2.39 -9.63
C ALA A 13 -4.01 -3.61 -9.49
N ASP A 14 -4.20 -4.36 -8.40
CA ASP A 14 -3.38 -5.52 -8.04
C ASP A 14 -1.89 -5.22 -7.79
N GLU A 15 -1.52 -3.94 -7.65
CA GLU A 15 -0.16 -3.55 -7.26
C GLU A 15 0.16 -4.14 -5.88
N ILE A 16 1.30 -4.80 -5.78
CA ILE A 16 1.76 -5.43 -4.55
C ILE A 16 2.46 -4.39 -3.69
N CYS A 17 1.99 -4.26 -2.46
CA CYS A 17 2.51 -3.35 -1.46
C CYS A 17 2.90 -4.12 -0.21
N GLU A 18 3.82 -3.53 0.56
CA GLU A 18 4.09 -3.97 1.92
C GLU A 18 3.27 -3.10 2.89
N ILE A 19 2.49 -3.74 3.76
CA ILE A 19 1.69 -3.07 4.78
C ILE A 19 2.17 -3.45 6.18
N VAL A 20 2.16 -2.49 7.10
CA VAL A 20 2.44 -2.71 8.52
C VAL A 20 1.14 -2.61 9.31
N LEU A 21 0.76 -3.69 9.98
CA LEU A 21 -0.47 -3.80 10.75
C LEU A 21 -0.31 -3.19 12.16
N LYS A 22 -1.42 -3.06 12.90
CA LYS A 22 -1.46 -2.42 14.24
C LYS A 22 -0.62 -3.17 15.28
N ASP A 23 -0.45 -4.47 15.11
CA ASP A 23 0.41 -5.33 15.95
C ASP A 23 1.91 -5.19 15.60
N GLY A 24 2.24 -4.37 14.61
CA GLY A 24 3.60 -4.20 14.09
C GLY A 24 4.01 -5.24 13.05
N THR A 25 3.13 -6.19 12.70
CA THR A 25 3.42 -7.22 11.71
C THR A 25 3.41 -6.65 10.30
N THR A 26 4.42 -7.01 9.52
CA THR A 26 4.52 -6.64 8.10
C THR A 26 3.98 -7.75 7.22
N ARG A 27 3.14 -7.40 6.23
CA ARG A 27 2.58 -8.35 5.26
C ARG A 27 2.58 -7.79 3.84
N HIS A 28 2.61 -8.69 2.86
CA HIS A 28 2.35 -8.33 1.46
C HIS A 28 0.85 -8.28 1.21
N ALA A 29 0.40 -7.22 0.55
CA ALA A 29 -0.99 -7.02 0.19
C ALA A 29 -1.11 -6.51 -1.24
N SER A 30 -2.18 -6.88 -1.95
CA SER A 30 -2.52 -6.31 -3.25
C SER A 30 -3.52 -5.17 -3.09
N TRP A 31 -3.35 -4.09 -3.85
CA TRP A 31 -4.29 -2.99 -3.89
C TRP A 31 -5.54 -3.34 -4.71
N ASN A 32 -6.71 -3.21 -4.10
CA ASN A 32 -7.99 -3.31 -4.78
C ASN A 32 -8.65 -1.92 -4.87
N PRO A 33 -8.67 -1.29 -6.07
CA PRO A 33 -9.22 0.05 -6.25
C PRO A 33 -10.74 0.10 -6.14
N LEU A 34 -11.46 -1.01 -6.40
CA LEU A 34 -12.92 -1.06 -6.30
C LEU A 34 -13.39 -0.93 -4.85
N ASN A 35 -12.70 -1.63 -3.96
CA ASN A 35 -12.99 -1.61 -2.52
C ASN A 35 -12.18 -0.56 -1.76
N ARG A 36 -11.27 0.14 -2.45
CA ARG A 36 -10.27 1.06 -1.87
C ARG A 36 -9.58 0.42 -0.67
N ALA A 37 -9.09 -0.81 -0.82
CA ALA A 37 -8.54 -1.60 0.27
C ALA A 37 -7.35 -2.46 -0.17
N PHE A 38 -6.47 -2.77 0.77
CA PHE A 38 -5.36 -3.70 0.63
C PHE A 38 -5.80 -5.09 1.06
N HIS A 39 -5.70 -6.07 0.16
CA HIS A 39 -6.02 -7.46 0.43
C HIS A 39 -4.73 -8.25 0.66
N PHE A 40 -4.59 -8.90 1.82
CA PHE A 40 -3.46 -9.78 2.10
C PHE A 40 -3.94 -11.21 2.32
N CYS A 41 -3.16 -12.17 1.85
CA CYS A 41 -3.37 -13.60 2.06
C CYS A 41 -2.00 -14.28 2.09
N ASP A 42 -1.58 -14.75 3.26
CA ASP A 42 -0.27 -15.38 3.47
C ASP A 42 -0.36 -16.90 3.71
N GLY A 43 -1.51 -17.49 3.38
CA GLY A 43 -1.79 -18.92 3.57
C GLY A 43 -2.13 -19.31 5.01
N VAL A 44 -1.93 -18.42 5.98
CA VAL A 44 -2.32 -18.60 7.39
C VAL A 44 -3.57 -17.78 7.69
N GLU A 45 -3.58 -16.53 7.24
CA GLU A 45 -4.71 -15.63 7.39
C GLU A 45 -4.98 -14.87 6.08
N SER A 46 -6.22 -14.42 5.96
CA SER A 46 -6.63 -13.50 4.91
C SER A 46 -7.40 -12.35 5.50
N GLY A 47 -7.23 -11.15 4.94
CA GLY A 47 -7.86 -9.96 5.47
C GLY A 47 -7.77 -8.77 4.54
N TYR A 48 -8.48 -7.71 4.94
CA TYR A 48 -8.53 -6.44 4.23
C TYR A 48 -8.16 -5.30 5.16
N VAL A 49 -7.37 -4.35 4.66
CA VAL A 49 -7.09 -3.08 5.33
C VAL A 49 -7.63 -1.96 4.47
N SER A 50 -8.54 -1.14 5.01
CA SER A 50 -9.10 -0.02 4.26
C SER A 50 -8.01 1.01 3.98
N HIS A 51 -8.08 1.65 2.81
CA HIS A 51 -7.31 2.86 2.53
C HIS A 51 -7.44 3.92 3.63
N ASP A 52 -8.63 4.05 4.22
CA ASP A 52 -8.90 5.08 5.23
C ASP A 52 -8.23 4.77 6.59
N ASP A 53 -7.75 3.54 6.80
CA ASP A 53 -6.96 3.15 7.98
C ASP A 53 -5.46 3.43 7.83
N VAL A 54 -5.01 3.85 6.63
CA VAL A 54 -3.60 4.14 6.36
C VAL A 54 -3.19 5.44 7.06
N LYS A 55 -2.30 5.32 8.05
CA LYS A 55 -1.75 6.47 8.77
C LYS A 55 -0.63 7.19 8.01
N GLU A 56 0.22 6.42 7.34
CA GLU A 56 1.38 6.93 6.63
C GLU A 56 1.65 6.05 5.40
N TRP A 57 2.13 6.67 4.32
CA TRP A 57 2.53 5.98 3.10
C TRP A 57 3.93 6.43 2.70
N MET A 58 4.83 5.46 2.48
CA MET A 58 6.16 5.71 1.97
C MET A 58 6.28 5.07 0.58
N PRO A 59 6.58 5.84 -0.48
CA PRO A 59 6.95 5.23 -1.75
C PRO A 59 8.21 4.38 -1.50
N GLY A 60 8.22 3.15 -2.02
CA GLY A 60 9.40 2.29 -1.93
C GLY A 60 10.63 3.08 -2.38
N SER A 61 11.68 3.05 -1.57
CA SER A 61 12.95 3.70 -1.86
C SER A 61 13.52 3.13 -3.15
N VAL A 62 13.17 3.70 -4.30
CA VAL A 62 13.94 3.47 -5.52
C VAL A 62 15.33 4.02 -5.22
N PRO A 63 16.40 3.21 -5.27
CA PRO A 63 17.74 3.76 -5.17
C PRO A 63 17.87 4.79 -6.30
N PHE A 64 18.13 6.05 -5.92
CA PHE A 64 18.45 7.08 -6.88
C PHE A 64 19.77 6.67 -7.53
N ASN A 65 19.72 5.94 -8.65
CA ASN A 65 20.88 5.67 -9.47
C ASN A 65 21.18 6.93 -10.29
N GLY A 66 21.53 8.00 -9.58
CA GLY A 66 22.17 9.17 -10.14
C GLY A 66 23.59 8.78 -10.53
N SER A 67 23.74 8.17 -11.70
CA SER A 67 25.02 8.09 -12.37
C SER A 67 25.42 9.51 -12.77
N SER A 68 26.24 10.14 -11.93
CA SER A 68 27.05 11.30 -12.30
C SER A 68 28.22 10.85 -13.18
#